data_AF-A0A6B9YN64-F1
#
_entry.id   AF-A0A6B9YN64-F1
#
_cell.length_a   1.000
_cell.length_b   1.000
_cell.length_c   1.000
_cell.angle_alpha   90.00
_cell.angle_beta   90.00
_cell.angle_gamma   90.00
#
_symmetry.space_group_name_H-M   'P 1'
#
loop_
_entity.id
_entity.type
_entity.pdbx_description
1 polymer ?
#
loop_
_entity_poly.entity_id
_entity_poly.type
_entity_poly.pdbx_seq_one_letter_code
_entity_poly.pdbx_strand_id
1 'polypeptide(L)'
;MTRLELLQVLVGQARENGFAFKRWYVSWLGRQWVSGQEAIETLASERRYFALLFSHEFAQNFWKAGELITFQVPTQTFSRAMPDGTVKVVTRKAYTRRSAREDVWRYHLREMAASDEPLRYIRRFVRIAEDLDEGES
;
A
#
# COMPACT_ATOMS: atom_id res chain seq x y z
N MET A 1 -11.57 15.20 3.39
CA MET A 1 -10.88 14.18 4.20
C MET A 1 -9.60 14.77 4.79
N THR A 2 -9.56 14.99 6.10
CA THR A 2 -8.36 15.41 6.84
C THR A 2 -7.34 14.26 6.91
N ARG A 3 -6.10 14.56 7.34
CA ARG A 3 -5.09 13.51 7.57
C ARG A 3 -5.55 12.49 8.61
N LEU A 4 -6.20 12.97 9.67
CA LEU A 4 -6.73 12.13 10.73
C LEU A 4 -7.80 11.17 10.19
N GLU A 5 -8.78 11.71 9.46
CA GLU A 5 -9.82 10.91 8.79
C GLU A 5 -9.21 9.89 7.82
N LEU A 6 -8.23 10.30 7.02
CA LEU A 6 -7.54 9.38 6.11
C LEU A 6 -6.88 8.23 6.87
N LEU A 7 -6.15 8.51 7.95
CA LEU A 7 -5.51 7.47 8.75
C LEU A 7 -6.53 6.57 9.44
N GLN A 8 -7.66 7.11 9.90
CA GLN A 8 -8.75 6.30 10.44
C GLN A 8 -9.26 5.30 9.42
N VAL A 9 -9.54 5.74 8.19
CA VAL A 9 -10.03 4.86 7.13
C VAL A 9 -8.97 3.83 6.71
N LEU A 10 -7.71 4.25 6.53
CA LEU A 10 -6.61 3.35 6.19
C LEU A 10 -6.40 2.24 7.24
N VAL A 11 -6.38 2.63 8.52
CA VAL A 11 -6.26 1.67 9.63
C VAL A 11 -7.49 0.78 9.71
N GLY A 12 -8.70 1.32 9.48
CA GLY A 12 -9.94 0.55 9.43
C GLY A 12 -9.88 -0.56 8.39
N GLN A 13 -9.61 -0.21 7.13
CA GLN A 13 -9.51 -1.16 6.02
C GLN A 13 -8.42 -2.22 6.26
N ALA A 14 -7.24 -1.82 6.76
CA ALA A 14 -6.20 -2.80 7.08
C ALA A 14 -6.60 -3.74 8.24
N ARG A 15 -7.33 -3.24 9.25
CA ARG A 15 -7.81 -4.04 10.38
C ARG A 15 -8.84 -5.07 9.95
N GLU A 16 -9.75 -4.73 9.05
CA GLU A 16 -10.71 -5.67 8.44
C GLU A 16 -9.99 -6.83 7.73
N ASN A 17 -8.79 -6.58 7.22
CA ASN A 17 -7.94 -7.57 6.58
C ASN A 17 -6.98 -8.31 7.53
N GLY A 18 -6.99 -8.01 8.84
CA GLY A 18 -6.19 -8.71 9.85
C GLY A 18 -5.04 -7.92 10.47
N PHE A 19 -4.89 -6.62 10.15
CA PHE A 19 -3.84 -5.79 10.74
C PHE A 19 -4.02 -5.62 12.26
N ALA A 20 -3.06 -6.10 13.04
CA ALA A 20 -3.08 -6.00 14.49
C ALA A 20 -2.61 -4.62 15.00
N PHE A 21 -3.40 -3.57 14.73
CA PHE A 21 -3.00 -2.17 14.96
C PHE A 21 -2.46 -1.88 16.37
N LYS A 22 -3.13 -2.37 17.43
CA LYS A 22 -2.66 -2.19 18.82
C LYS A 22 -1.29 -2.80 19.05
N ARG A 23 -1.09 -4.04 18.61
CA ARG A 23 0.19 -4.75 18.76
C ARG A 23 1.29 -4.02 18.00
N TRP A 24 1.01 -3.67 16.75
CA TRP A 24 1.94 -2.92 15.89
C TRP A 24 2.31 -1.57 16.52
N TYR A 25 1.34 -0.80 17.01
CA TYR A 25 1.57 0.51 17.60
C TYR A 25 2.51 0.44 18.81
N VAL A 26 2.25 -0.50 19.72
CA VAL A 26 3.07 -0.69 20.93
C VAL A 26 4.48 -1.17 20.56
N SER A 27 4.60 -2.14 19.65
CA SER A 27 5.91 -2.73 19.30
C SER A 27 6.78 -1.80 18.47
N TRP A 28 6.19 -1.04 17.54
CA TRP A 28 6.94 -0.20 16.60
C TRP A 28 7.12 1.25 17.05
N LEU A 29 6.14 1.83 17.74
CA LEU A 29 6.29 3.19 18.27
C LEU A 29 6.81 3.22 19.71
N GLY A 30 6.83 2.09 20.40
CA GLY A 30 7.29 2.00 21.80
C GLY A 30 6.43 2.83 22.77
N ARG A 31 5.20 3.17 22.37
CA ARG A 31 4.29 4.02 23.14
C ARG A 31 3.24 3.17 23.85
N GLN A 32 2.84 3.62 25.03
CA GLN A 32 1.72 3.02 25.74
C GLN A 32 0.44 3.15 24.90
N TRP A 33 -0.33 2.06 24.84
CA TRP A 33 -1.65 2.09 24.24
C TRP A 33 -2.67 2.67 25.22
N VAL A 34 -3.31 3.78 24.84
CA VAL A 34 -4.44 4.35 25.58
C VAL A 34 -5.75 4.03 24.84
N SER A 35 -5.89 4.51 23.61
CA SER A 35 -7.04 4.23 22.74
C SER A 35 -6.65 4.19 21.27
N GLY A 36 -7.52 3.63 20.42
CA GLY A 36 -7.31 3.62 18.97
C GLY A 36 -7.35 5.03 18.37
N GLN A 37 -8.23 5.89 18.89
CA GLN A 37 -8.35 7.27 18.46
C GLN A 37 -7.07 8.07 18.74
N GLU A 38 -6.57 8.00 19.98
CA GLU A 38 -5.34 8.69 20.38
C GLU A 38 -4.11 8.16 19.62
N ALA A 39 -4.06 6.85 19.33
CA ALA A 39 -3.01 6.27 18.51
C ALA A 39 -3.02 6.85 17.08
N ILE A 40 -4.21 7.06 16.50
CA ILE A 40 -4.35 7.67 15.17
C ILE A 40 -4.03 9.17 15.22
N GLU A 41 -4.44 9.89 16.26
CA GLU A 41 -4.04 11.29 16.49
C GLU A 41 -2.51 11.43 16.62
N THR A 42 -1.89 10.51 17.34
CA THR A 42 -0.42 10.43 17.47
C THR A 42 0.23 10.21 16.11
N LEU A 43 -0.32 9.35 15.26
CA LEU A 43 0.19 9.14 13.89
C LEU A 43 -0.05 10.35 12.98
N ALA A 44 -1.19 11.03 13.14
CA ALA A 44 -1.55 12.22 12.39
C ALA A 44 -0.66 13.42 12.77
N SER A 45 -0.20 13.46 14.02
CA SER A 45 0.72 14.48 14.51
C SER A 45 2.07 14.39 13.78
N GLU A 46 2.58 15.54 13.35
CA GLU A 46 3.85 15.67 12.65
C GLU A 46 3.92 14.78 11.40
N ARG A 47 4.94 13.92 11.31
CA ARG A 47 5.25 13.02 10.19
C ARG A 47 5.26 11.54 10.62
N ARG A 48 4.66 11.20 11.78
CA ARG A 48 4.71 9.84 12.35
C ARG A 48 3.94 8.81 11.51
N TYR A 49 2.96 9.25 10.73
CA TYR A 49 2.25 8.40 9.79
C TYR A 49 3.16 7.67 8.79
N PHE A 50 4.36 8.18 8.47
CA PHE A 50 5.30 7.47 7.61
C PHE A 50 5.71 6.10 8.18
N ALA A 51 5.82 5.99 9.52
CA ALA A 51 6.11 4.71 10.16
C ALA A 51 5.01 3.68 9.88
N LEU A 52 3.74 4.11 9.86
CA LEU A 52 2.61 3.26 9.50
C LEU A 52 2.64 2.93 8.00
N LEU A 53 2.72 3.95 7.14
CA LEU A 53 2.61 3.77 5.68
C LEU A 53 3.67 2.82 5.13
N PHE A 54 4.90 2.88 5.65
CA PHE A 54 6.00 2.04 5.20
C PHE A 54 6.17 0.75 6.03
N SER A 55 5.26 0.46 6.96
CA SER A 55 5.23 -0.83 7.65
C SER A 55 4.81 -1.94 6.68
N HIS A 56 5.65 -2.98 6.57
CA HIS A 56 5.33 -4.14 5.75
C HIS A 56 4.08 -4.86 6.28
N GLU A 57 3.94 -4.99 7.60
CA GLU A 57 2.76 -5.60 8.23
C GLU A 57 1.49 -4.82 7.87
N PHE A 58 1.55 -3.49 7.90
CA PHE A 58 0.42 -2.66 7.46
C PHE A 58 0.14 -2.85 5.96
N ALA A 59 1.15 -2.74 5.11
CA ALA A 59 1.00 -2.82 3.66
C ALA A 59 0.42 -4.17 3.19
N GLN A 60 0.88 -5.29 3.79
CA GLN A 60 0.38 -6.63 3.50
C GLN A 60 -1.11 -6.79 3.82
N ASN A 61 -1.57 -6.16 4.90
CA ASN A 61 -2.97 -6.21 5.30
C ASN A 61 -3.81 -5.15 4.57
N PHE A 62 -3.25 -3.99 4.21
CA PHE A 62 -4.00 -2.97 3.48
C PHE A 62 -4.30 -3.40 2.04
N TRP A 63 -3.28 -3.88 1.31
CA TRP A 63 -3.44 -4.49 -0.02
C TRP A 63 -3.55 -6.01 0.12
N LYS A 64 -4.74 -6.50 0.49
CA LYS A 64 -4.97 -7.92 0.76
C LYS A 64 -4.58 -8.78 -0.43
N ALA A 65 -3.83 -9.85 -0.16
CA ALA A 65 -3.51 -10.87 -1.15
C ALA A 65 -4.81 -11.48 -1.72
N GLY A 66 -4.84 -11.68 -3.04
CA GLY A 66 -6.02 -12.22 -3.74
C GLY A 66 -6.97 -11.17 -4.32
N GLU A 67 -6.91 -9.91 -3.86
CA GLU A 67 -7.69 -8.83 -4.46
C GLU A 67 -7.07 -8.41 -5.80
N LEU A 68 -7.91 -8.25 -6.82
CA LEU A 68 -7.46 -7.85 -8.15
C LEU A 68 -7.09 -6.37 -8.16
N ILE A 69 -5.83 -6.09 -7.85
CA ILE A 69 -5.30 -4.73 -7.87
C ILE A 69 -4.75 -4.43 -9.27
N THR A 70 -5.09 -3.24 -9.78
CA THR A 70 -4.58 -2.70 -11.04
C THR A 70 -3.42 -1.76 -10.77
N PHE A 71 -2.27 -2.01 -11.39
CA PHE A 71 -1.10 -1.14 -11.29
C PHE A 71 -0.33 -1.00 -12.60
N GLN A 72 0.44 0.08 -12.73
CA GLN A 72 1.27 0.31 -13.91
C GLN A 72 2.67 -0.27 -13.72
N VAL A 73 3.04 -1.24 -14.55
CA VAL A 73 4.42 -1.69 -14.61
C VAL A 73 5.19 -0.66 -15.42
N PRO A 74 6.26 -0.03 -14.88
CA PRO A 74 7.03 0.95 -15.63
C PRO A 74 7.84 0.28 -16.74
N THR A 75 8.31 1.07 -17.69
CA THR A 75 9.22 0.60 -18.73
C THR A 75 10.48 0.02 -18.08
N GLN A 76 10.81 -1.23 -18.37
CA GLN A 76 11.99 -1.91 -17.82
C GLN A 76 12.91 -2.36 -18.95
N THR A 77 14.22 -2.20 -18.70
CA THR A 77 15.27 -2.61 -19.63
C THR A 77 16.14 -3.66 -18.93
N PHE A 78 16.25 -4.85 -19.51
CA PHE A 78 17.04 -5.94 -18.94
C PHE A 78 17.77 -6.71 -20.03
N SER A 79 18.93 -7.26 -19.67
CA SER A 79 19.73 -8.12 -20.54
C SER A 79 19.17 -9.54 -20.53
N ARG A 80 18.86 -10.07 -21.72
CA ARG A 80 18.40 -11.45 -21.90
C ARG A 80 19.40 -12.21 -22.76
N ALA A 81 19.89 -13.33 -22.23
CA ALA A 81 20.62 -14.32 -23.02
C ALA A 81 19.64 -15.01 -23.99
N MET A 82 19.99 -14.99 -25.26
CA MET A 82 19.26 -15.64 -26.33
C MET A 82 19.77 -17.08 -26.52
N PRO A 83 18.98 -17.96 -27.17
CA PRO A 83 19.39 -19.35 -27.41
C PRO A 83 20.67 -19.48 -28.26
N ASP A 84 21.02 -18.45 -29.02
CA ASP A 84 22.24 -18.37 -29.84
C ASP A 84 23.48 -17.91 -29.05
N GLY A 85 23.37 -17.74 -27.72
CA GLY A 85 24.44 -17.29 -26.85
C GLY A 85 24.66 -15.78 -26.83
N THR A 86 23.93 -15.00 -27.62
CA THR A 86 24.02 -13.54 -27.59
C THR A 86 23.26 -12.94 -26.42
N VAL A 87 23.74 -11.82 -25.88
CA VAL A 87 23.01 -11.05 -24.86
C VAL A 87 22.37 -9.85 -25.53
N LYS A 88 21.03 -9.80 -25.55
CA LYS A 88 20.27 -8.65 -26.04
C LYS A 88 19.68 -7.86 -24.91
N VAL A 89 19.76 -6.54 -25.03
CA VAL A 89 19.03 -5.61 -24.17
C VAL A 89 17.58 -5.58 -24.65
N VAL A 90 16.66 -5.99 -23.79
CA VAL A 90 15.21 -6.00 -24.05
C VAL A 90 14.56 -4.87 -23.27
N THR A 91 13.95 -3.94 -23.98
CA THR A 91 13.10 -2.89 -23.40
C THR A 91 11.64 -3.32 -23.47
N ARG A 92 11.00 -3.49 -22.31
CA ARG A 92 9.55 -3.68 -22.20
C ARG A 92 8.91 -2.34 -21.87
N LYS A 93 8.01 -1.88 -22.74
CA LYS A 93 7.23 -0.65 -22.51
C LYS A 93 6.32 -0.78 -21.28
N ALA A 94 5.99 0.34 -20.67
CA ALA A 94 5.03 0.40 -19.57
C ALA A 94 3.67 -0.20 -19.98
N TYR A 95 3.04 -0.93 -19.06
CA TYR A 95 1.72 -1.52 -19.28
C TYR A 95 0.94 -1.62 -17.97
N THR A 96 -0.39 -1.60 -18.07
CA THR A 96 -1.29 -1.82 -16.95
C THR A 96 -1.43 -3.31 -16.68
N ARG A 97 -1.22 -3.72 -15.43
CA ARG A 97 -1.33 -5.11 -14.98
C ARG A 97 -2.41 -5.22 -13.91
N ARG A 98 -3.33 -6.17 -14.07
CA ARG A 98 -4.24 -6.63 -13.02
C ARG A 98 -3.62 -7.88 -12.40
N SER A 99 -3.36 -7.90 -11.09
CA SER A 99 -2.70 -9.04 -10.44
C SER A 99 -3.23 -9.26 -9.03
N ALA A 100 -3.58 -10.52 -8.74
CA ALA A 100 -3.90 -11.00 -7.40
C ALA A 100 -2.65 -11.52 -6.66
N ARG A 101 -1.45 -11.05 -7.05
CA ARG A 101 -0.20 -11.63 -6.53
C ARG A 101 0.00 -11.23 -5.06
N GLU A 102 0.51 -12.15 -4.26
CA GLU A 102 0.80 -11.93 -2.84
C GLU A 102 1.80 -10.80 -2.57
N ASP A 103 2.60 -10.38 -3.57
CA ASP A 103 3.65 -9.37 -3.44
C ASP A 103 3.28 -7.97 -3.96
N VAL A 104 2.01 -7.74 -4.32
CA VAL A 104 1.55 -6.44 -4.86
C VAL A 104 1.82 -5.28 -3.90
N TRP A 105 1.71 -5.51 -2.58
CA TRP A 105 2.06 -4.51 -1.57
C TRP A 105 3.50 -3.99 -1.70
N ARG A 106 4.47 -4.82 -2.15
CA ARG A 106 5.87 -4.40 -2.36
C ARG A 106 6.02 -3.45 -3.54
N TYR A 107 5.16 -3.58 -4.54
CA TYR A 107 5.12 -2.63 -5.63
C TYR A 107 4.62 -1.27 -5.12
N HIS A 108 3.50 -1.26 -4.38
CA HIS A 108 2.96 0.00 -3.84
C HIS A 108 3.87 0.68 -2.83
N LEU A 109 4.60 -0.06 -1.99
CA LEU A 109 5.62 0.54 -1.13
C LEU A 109 6.72 1.26 -1.93
N ARG A 110 7.18 0.67 -3.04
CA ARG A 110 8.20 1.29 -3.90
C ARG A 110 7.69 2.55 -4.58
N GLU A 111 6.50 2.49 -5.15
CA GLU A 111 5.86 3.64 -5.79
C GLU A 111 5.57 4.77 -4.79
N MET A 112 5.11 4.40 -3.60
CA MET A 112 4.86 5.35 -2.52
C MET A 112 6.16 5.98 -2.01
N ALA A 113 7.26 5.23 -1.93
CA ALA A 113 8.58 5.77 -1.57
C ALA A 113 9.14 6.75 -2.62
N ALA A 114 8.76 6.58 -3.88
CA ALA A 114 9.13 7.48 -4.97
C ALA A 114 8.20 8.71 -5.11
N SER A 115 7.13 8.80 -4.31
CA SER A 115 6.16 9.89 -4.36
C SER A 115 6.49 10.99 -3.36
N ASP A 116 6.39 12.25 -3.80
CA ASP A 116 6.53 13.42 -2.92
C ASP A 116 5.44 13.46 -1.82
N GLU A 117 4.27 12.89 -2.10
CA GLU A 117 3.12 12.86 -1.19
C GLU A 117 2.56 11.44 -0.99
N PRO A 118 3.17 10.60 -0.14
CA PRO A 118 2.75 9.23 0.12
C PRO A 118 1.30 9.06 0.56
N LEU A 119 0.79 9.99 1.38
CA LEU A 119 -0.63 9.99 1.77
C LEU A 119 -1.56 10.21 0.57
N ARG A 120 -1.17 11.05 -0.40
CA ARG A 120 -1.95 11.25 -1.63
C ARG A 120 -1.91 10.01 -2.50
N TYR A 121 -0.76 9.34 -2.57
CA TYR A 121 -0.60 8.09 -3.30
C TYR A 121 -1.56 7.01 -2.80
N ILE A 122 -1.54 6.73 -1.49
CA ILE A 122 -2.29 5.62 -0.88
C ILE A 122 -3.80 5.88 -0.81
N ARG A 123 -4.21 7.15 -0.73
CA ARG A 123 -5.63 7.55 -0.72
C ARG A 123 -6.43 6.99 -1.91
N ARG A 124 -5.78 6.74 -3.06
CA ARG A 124 -6.41 6.19 -4.26
C ARG A 124 -6.90 4.74 -4.12
N PHE A 125 -6.51 4.06 -3.04
CA PHE A 125 -6.85 2.66 -2.76
C PHE A 125 -7.76 2.50 -1.54
N VAL A 126 -8.24 3.62 -0.99
CA VAL A 126 -9.28 3.61 0.04
C VAL A 126 -10.58 3.21 -0.63
N ARG A 127 -11.22 2.15 -0.13
CA ARG A 127 -12.58 1.81 -0.53
C ARG A 127 -13.53 2.82 0.10
N ILE A 128 -14.13 3.69 -0.71
CA ILE A 128 -15.24 4.53 -0.26
C ILE A 128 -16.49 3.67 -0.45
N ALA A 129 -17.37 3.63 0.54
CA ALA A 129 -18.56 2.76 0.54
C ALA A 129 -19.51 2.98 -0.65
N GLU A 130 -19.30 4.00 -1.49
CA GLU A 130 -20.06 4.26 -2.72
C GLU A 130 -19.63 3.37 -3.91
N ASP A 131 -18.43 2.78 -3.92
CA ASP A 131 -17.92 1.97 -5.05
C ASP A 131 -18.32 0.48 -5.00
N LEU A 132 -19.17 0.08 -4.06
CA LEU A 132 -19.62 -1.32 -3.88
C LEU A 132 -20.98 -1.62 -4.54
N ASP A 133 -21.70 -0.61 -5.06
CA ASP A 133 -23.06 -0.78 -5.62
C ASP A 133 -23.13 -0.84 -7.16
N GLU A 134 -22.03 -0.69 -7.90
CA GLU A 134 -22.05 -0.76 -9.39
C GLU A 134 -21.77 -2.18 -9.96
N GLY A 135 -21.91 -3.23 -9.15
CA GLY A 135 -21.47 -4.58 -9.51
C GLY A 135 -22.55 -5.64 -9.81
N GLU A 136 -23.82 -5.39 -9.51
CA GLU A 136 -24.89 -6.38 -9.70
C GLU A 136 -26.14 -5.74 -10.32
N SER A 137 -26.30 -5.92 -11.64
CA SER A 137 -27.56 -5.82 -12.38
C SER A 137 -27.53 -6.79 -13.55
#